data_AF-A4BQF3-F1
#
_entry.id   AF-A4BQF3-F1
#
_cell.length_a   1.000
_cell.length_b   1.000
_cell.length_c   1.000
_cell.angle_alpha   90.00
_cell.angle_beta   90.00
_cell.angle_gamma   90.00
#
_symmetry.space_group_name_H-M   'P 1'
#
loop_
_entity.id
_entity.type
_entity.pdbx_description
1 polymer ?
#
loop_
_entity_poly.entity_id
_entity_poly.type
_entity_poly.pdbx_seq_one_letter_code
_entity_poly.pdbx_strand_id
1 'polypeptide(L)'
;MRIRIGGKPPWRRAVWGGLALVLVVAVAGCAGLYQYADPPRVTLAGIRILDLNLFEQRYQLALRVQNPNRFDLPIERMSYTLEVNGSEFAHGVNNQKNTIPALGE
;
A
#
# COMPACT_ATOMS: atom_id res chain seq x y z
N MET A 1 7.98 -4.22 70.42
CA MET A 1 8.37 -4.89 69.16
C MET A 1 7.20 -4.77 68.17
N ARG A 2 7.30 -3.92 67.13
CA ARG A 2 6.23 -3.73 66.13
C ARG A 2 6.59 -4.51 64.87
N ILE A 3 5.85 -5.60 64.59
CA ILE A 3 6.05 -6.45 63.42
C ILE A 3 5.37 -5.78 62.22
N ARG A 4 6.16 -5.46 61.19
CA ARG A 4 5.72 -4.82 59.94
C ARG A 4 5.32 -5.91 58.94
N ILE A 5 4.03 -6.18 58.81
CA ILE A 5 3.51 -7.16 57.83
C ILE A 5 3.26 -6.42 56.50
N GLY A 6 4.32 -6.21 55.72
CA GLY A 6 4.29 -5.48 54.44
C GLY A 6 4.13 -6.39 53.21
N GLY A 7 3.37 -7.48 53.31
CA GLY A 7 3.17 -8.42 52.20
C GLY A 7 2.17 -7.88 51.18
N LYS A 8 2.64 -7.43 50.01
CA LYS A 8 1.77 -7.06 48.88
C LYS A 8 0.87 -8.25 48.53
N PRO A 9 -0.47 -8.09 48.48
CA PRO A 9 -1.38 -9.21 48.41
C PRO A 9 -1.27 -9.95 47.06
N PRO A 10 -1.48 -11.28 47.05
CA PRO A 10 -1.14 -12.17 45.92
C PRO A 10 -1.91 -11.85 44.63
N TRP A 11 -3.12 -11.29 44.75
CA TRP A 11 -3.95 -10.88 43.61
C TRP A 11 -3.33 -9.78 42.76
N ARG A 12 -2.44 -8.94 43.32
CA ARG A 12 -1.75 -7.89 42.55
C ARG A 12 -0.83 -8.47 41.48
N ARG A 13 -0.19 -9.62 41.74
CA ARG A 13 0.68 -10.26 40.73
C ARG A 13 -0.12 -10.85 39.58
N ALA A 14 -1.28 -11.44 39.88
CA ALA A 14 -2.19 -11.98 38.88
C ALA A 14 -2.80 -10.89 38.00
N VAL A 15 -3.21 -9.75 38.59
CA VAL A 15 -3.75 -8.61 37.84
C VAL A 15 -2.71 -8.02 36.87
N TRP A 16 -1.46 -7.84 37.33
CA TRP A 16 -0.39 -7.30 36.50
C TRP A 16 0.04 -8.28 35.41
N GLY A 17 0.04 -9.58 35.70
CA GLY A 17 0.28 -10.63 34.71
C GLY A 17 -0.81 -10.67 33.62
N GLY A 18 -2.07 -10.56 34.02
CA GLY A 18 -3.19 -10.48 33.08
C GLY A 18 -3.14 -9.24 32.20
N LEU A 19 -2.85 -8.06 32.77
CA LEU A 19 -2.71 -6.81 32.02
C LEU A 19 -1.57 -6.89 30.99
N ALA A 20 -0.42 -7.47 31.38
CA ALA A 20 0.71 -7.66 30.49
C ALA A 20 0.37 -8.59 29.32
N LEU A 21 -0.35 -9.68 29.57
CA LEU A 21 -0.79 -10.62 28.52
C LEU A 21 -1.72 -9.95 27.51
N VAL A 22 -2.72 -9.19 27.99
CA VAL A 22 -3.65 -8.46 27.12
C VAL A 22 -2.91 -7.45 26.25
N LEU A 23 -1.93 -6.72 26.82
CA LEU A 23 -1.12 -5.77 26.08
C LEU A 23 -0.30 -6.46 24.97
N VAL A 24 0.31 -7.60 25.26
CA VAL A 24 1.09 -8.37 24.27
C VAL A 24 0.21 -8.84 23.12
N VAL A 25 -0.98 -9.36 23.41
CA VAL A 25 -1.94 -9.81 22.38
C VAL A 25 -2.46 -8.63 21.55
N ALA A 26 -2.76 -7.50 22.18
CA ALA A 26 -3.24 -6.31 21.50
C ALA A 26 -2.21 -5.73 20.53
N VAL A 27 -0.92 -5.72 20.89
CA VAL A 27 0.15 -5.21 20.02
C VAL A 27 0.52 -6.22 18.92
N ALA A 28 0.42 -7.53 19.18
CA ALA A 28 0.66 -8.56 18.16
C ALA A 28 -0.38 -8.55 17.02
N GLY A 29 -1.60 -8.07 17.28
CA GLY A 29 -2.67 -8.00 16.28
C GLY A 29 -2.45 -6.98 15.15
N CYS A 30 -1.69 -5.91 15.39
CA CYS A 30 -1.54 -4.82 14.40
C CYS A 30 -0.70 -5.21 13.16
N ALA A 31 0.26 -6.13 13.31
CA ALA A 31 1.14 -6.51 12.19
C ALA A 31 0.58 -7.66 11.34
N GLY A 32 -0.29 -8.52 11.91
CA GLY A 32 -0.81 -9.72 11.24
C GLY A 32 -2.01 -9.49 10.31
N LEU A 33 -2.63 -8.31 10.36
CA LEU A 33 -3.83 -8.00 9.54
C LEU A 33 -3.51 -7.36 8.19
N TYR A 34 -2.24 -7.05 7.90
CA TYR A 34 -1.87 -6.44 6.63
C TYR A 34 -1.89 -7.53 5.53
N GLN A 35 -2.94 -7.52 4.73
CA GLN A 35 -3.04 -8.39 3.56
C GLN A 35 -1.97 -7.95 2.56
N TYR A 36 -1.05 -8.85 2.21
CA TYR A 36 -0.11 -8.60 1.12
C TYR A 36 -0.90 -8.44 -0.18
N ALA A 37 -0.90 -7.22 -0.72
CA ALA A 37 -1.44 -6.94 -2.03
C ALA A 37 -0.48 -7.48 -3.09
N ASP A 38 -1.00 -8.26 -4.03
CA ASP A 38 -0.26 -8.61 -5.22
C ASP A 38 -0.12 -7.37 -6.12
N PRO A 39 1.09 -7.08 -6.64
CA PRO A 39 1.28 -5.92 -7.49
C PRO A 39 0.42 -6.04 -8.76
N PRO A 40 -0.23 -4.95 -9.21
CA PRO A 40 -0.99 -4.97 -10.46
C PRO A 40 -0.04 -5.16 -11.65
N ARG A 41 -0.52 -5.84 -12.70
CA ARG A 41 0.23 -5.98 -13.94
C ARG A 41 -0.09 -4.82 -14.87
N VAL A 42 0.91 -4.02 -15.23
CA VAL A 42 0.76 -2.88 -16.13
C VAL A 42 1.44 -3.17 -17.45
N THR A 43 0.72 -2.97 -18.55
CA THR A 43 1.24 -3.17 -19.90
C THR A 43 0.89 -1.99 -20.80
N LEU A 44 1.78 -1.68 -21.74
CA LEU A 44 1.53 -0.65 -22.74
C LEU A 44 0.69 -1.23 -23.87
N ALA A 45 -0.56 -0.80 -23.96
CA ALA A 45 -1.51 -1.21 -25.00
C ALA A 45 -1.37 -0.39 -26.29
N GLY A 46 -0.82 0.82 -26.20
CA GLY A 46 -0.56 1.64 -27.38
C GLY A 46 0.01 3.02 -27.07
N ILE A 47 0.54 3.66 -28.12
CA ILE A 47 1.08 5.01 -28.07
C ILE A 47 0.50 5.78 -29.25
N ARG A 48 0.03 7.01 -29.03
CA ARG A 48 -0.42 7.93 -30.08
C ARG A 48 0.23 9.29 -29.92
N ILE A 49 0.59 9.92 -31.04
CA ILE A 49 1.04 11.31 -31.06
C ILE A 49 -0.22 12.18 -31.01
N LEU A 50 -0.28 13.08 -30.03
CA LEU A 50 -1.34 14.08 -29.90
C LEU A 50 -0.96 15.37 -30.61
N ASP A 51 0.27 15.82 -30.42
CA ASP A 51 0.81 17.04 -31.01
C ASP A 51 2.31 16.86 -31.28
N LEU A 52 2.79 17.44 -32.37
CA LEU A 52 4.21 17.47 -32.72
C LEU A 52 4.51 18.82 -33.34
N ASN A 53 5.32 19.61 -32.66
CA ASN A 53 5.85 20.87 -33.17
C ASN A 53 7.38 20.91 -33.02
N LEU A 54 7.99 22.04 -33.39
CA LEU A 54 9.46 22.19 -33.38
C LEU A 54 10.07 22.09 -31.98
N PHE A 55 9.28 22.31 -30.92
CA PHE A 55 9.77 22.46 -29.54
C PHE A 55 9.14 21.46 -28.56
N GLU A 56 7.96 20.93 -28.86
CA GLU A 56 7.21 20.03 -27.99
C GLU A 56 6.61 18.87 -28.79
N GLN A 57 6.68 17.69 -28.18
CA GLN A 57 6.03 16.50 -28.67
C GLN A 57 5.16 15.91 -27.57
N ARG A 58 3.86 15.78 -27.84
CA ARG A 58 2.87 15.29 -26.88
C ARG A 58 2.39 13.92 -27.29
N TYR A 59 2.38 13.00 -26.34
CA TYR A 59 1.96 11.62 -26.54
C TYR A 59 0.79 11.26 -25.63
N GLN A 60 -0.07 10.38 -26.13
CA GLN A 60 -1.02 9.63 -25.33
C GLN A 60 -0.56 8.18 -25.21
N LEU A 61 -0.38 7.72 -23.98
CA LEU A 61 -0.10 6.32 -23.67
C LEU A 61 -1.41 5.63 -23.25
N ALA A 62 -1.72 4.51 -23.89
CA ALA A 62 -2.77 3.61 -23.45
C ALA A 62 -2.13 2.52 -22.60
N LEU A 63 -2.43 2.52 -21.30
CA LEU A 63 -1.95 1.51 -20.35
C LEU A 63 -3.11 0.57 -20.01
N ARG A 64 -2.83 -0.73 -19.94
CA ARG A 64 -3.75 -1.76 -19.44
C ARG A 64 -3.24 -2.23 -18.07
N VAL A 65 -4.10 -2.15 -17.06
CA VAL A 65 -3.76 -2.41 -15.66
C VAL A 65 -4.62 -3.55 -15.14
N GLN A 66 -4.05 -4.72 -14.94
CA GLN A 66 -4.76 -5.86 -14.38
C GLN A 66 -4.60 -5.91 -12.86
N ASN A 67 -5.71 -6.00 -12.15
CA ASN A 67 -5.75 -6.17 -10.72
C ASN A 67 -5.91 -7.65 -10.35
N PRO A 68 -4.83 -8.37 -9.95
CA PRO A 68 -4.93 -9.76 -9.50
C PRO A 68 -5.58 -9.90 -8.12
N ASN A 69 -5.80 -8.79 -7.40
CA ASN A 69 -6.32 -8.82 -6.05
C ASN A 69 -7.83 -8.98 -6.04
N ARG A 70 -8.33 -9.60 -4.97
CA ARG A 70 -9.76 -9.75 -4.66
C ARG A 70 -10.41 -8.51 -4.03
N PHE A 71 -9.74 -7.37 -4.10
CA PHE A 71 -10.22 -6.09 -3.61
C PHE A 71 -9.96 -5.00 -4.65
N ASP A 72 -10.76 -3.95 -4.62
CA ASP A 72 -10.65 -2.83 -5.55
C ASP A 72 -9.36 -2.04 -5.31
N LEU A 73 -8.69 -1.62 -6.38
CA LEU A 73 -7.51 -0.77 -6.33
C LEU A 73 -7.89 0.69 -6.63
N PRO A 74 -8.07 1.54 -5.60
CA PRO A 74 -8.25 2.97 -5.79
C PRO A 74 -6.93 3.60 -6.23
N ILE A 75 -6.92 4.17 -7.44
CA ILE A 75 -5.80 4.92 -8.00
C ILE A 75 -6.08 6.40 -7.82
N GLU A 76 -5.27 7.07 -6.98
CA GLU A 76 -5.36 8.52 -6.80
C GLU A 76 -4.46 9.29 -7.76
N ARG A 77 -3.27 8.75 -7.99
CA ARG A 77 -2.23 9.32 -8.85
C ARG A 77 -1.40 8.18 -9.41
N MET A 78 -1.01 8.31 -10.67
CA MET A 78 -0.09 7.40 -11.34
C MET A 78 1.06 8.20 -11.95
N SER A 79 2.29 7.91 -11.55
CA SER A 79 3.49 8.38 -12.23
C SER A 79 4.06 7.26 -13.09
N TYR A 80 4.56 7.58 -14.27
CA TYR A 80 5.17 6.62 -15.17
C TYR A 80 6.39 7.20 -15.87
N THR A 81 7.33 6.32 -16.17
CA THR A 81 8.50 6.60 -17.01
C THR A 81 8.49 5.61 -18.16
N LEU A 82 8.60 6.13 -19.38
CA LEU A 82 8.74 5.35 -20.60
C LEU A 82 10.22 5.28 -20.94
N GLU A 83 10.75 4.07 -20.99
CA GLU A 83 12.12 3.80 -21.41
C GLU A 83 12.12 3.17 -22.80
N VAL A 84 13.10 3.56 -23.62
CA VAL A 84 13.36 3.00 -24.95
C VAL A 84 14.82 2.61 -25.00
N ASN A 85 15.10 1.33 -25.26
CA ASN A 85 16.46 0.78 -25.26
C ASN A 85 17.25 1.05 -23.96
N GLY A 86 16.56 1.04 -22.81
CA GLY A 86 17.15 1.31 -21.50
C GLY A 86 17.48 2.79 -21.22
N SER A 87 17.04 3.70 -22.09
CA SER A 87 17.15 5.15 -21.87
C SER A 87 15.77 5.74 -21.60
N GLU A 88 15.68 6.65 -20.62
CA GLU A 88 14.45 7.41 -20.38
C GLU A 88 14.09 8.24 -21.61
N PHE A 89 12.89 8.02 -22.13
CA PHE A 89 12.35 8.71 -23.28
C PHE A 89 11.31 9.76 -22.87
N ALA A 90 10.45 9.44 -21.89
CA ALA A 90 9.43 10.35 -21.39
C ALA A 90 9.02 9.99 -19.96
N HIS A 91 8.53 10.99 -19.21
CA HIS A 91 7.86 10.78 -17.92
C HIS A 91 6.53 11.53 -17.89
N GLY A 92 5.64 11.10 -17.01
CA GLY A 92 4.34 11.75 -16.87
C GLY A 92 3.63 11.39 -15.57
N VAL A 93 2.62 12.19 -15.26
CA VAL A 93 1.75 11.98 -14.10
C VAL A 93 0.31 12.07 -14.56
N ASN A 94 -0.48 11.05 -14.23
CA ASN A 94 -1.93 11.07 -14.33
C ASN A 94 -2.53 11.30 -12.94
N ASN A 95 -3.30 12.38 -12.79
CA ASN A 95 -4.01 12.74 -11.56
C ASN A 95 -5.51 12.39 -11.60
N GLN A 96 -5.95 11.60 -12.59
CA GLN A 96 -7.32 11.11 -12.64
C GLN A 96 -7.53 10.04 -11.59
N LYS A 97 -8.51 10.27 -10.72
CA LYS A 97 -8.96 9.27 -9.77
C LYS A 97 -9.75 8.20 -10.51
N ASN A 98 -9.30 6.96 -10.41
CA ASN A 98 -10.00 5.81 -10.98
C ASN A 98 -9.90 4.63 -10.01
N THR A 99 -10.82 3.67 -10.10
CA THR A 99 -10.77 2.45 -9.29
C THR A 99 -10.73 1.26 -10.23
N ILE A 100 -9.68 0.43 -10.13
CA ILE A 100 -9.61 -0.82 -10.88
C ILE A 100 -10.34 -1.89 -10.06
N PRO A 101 -11.40 -2.50 -10.60
CA PRO A 101 -12.20 -3.46 -9.84
C PRO A 101 -11.38 -4.68 -9.45
N ALA A 102 -11.76 -5.34 -8.35
CA ALA A 102 -11.22 -6.63 -7.95
C ALA A 102 -11.23 -7.64 -9.12
N LEU A 103 -10.11 -8.33 -9.33
CA LEU A 103 -9.93 -9.34 -10.39
C LEU A 103 -10.24 -8.84 -11.81
N GLY A 104 -10.13 -7.53 -12.07
CA GLY A 104 -10.44 -6.89 -13.36
C GLY A 104 -9.23 -6.30 -14.10
N GLU A 105 -9.50 -5.60 -15.21
CA GLU A 105 -8.52 -4.90 -16.07
C GLU A 105 -8.96 -3.51 -16.54
#